data_AF-A0A4P1K4P8-F1
#
_entry.id   AF-A0A4P1K4P8-F1
#
_cell.length_a   1.000
_cell.length_b   1.000
_cell.length_c   1.000
_cell.angle_alpha   90.00
_cell.angle_beta   90.00
_cell.angle_gamma   90.00
#
_symmetry.space_group_name_H-M   'P 1'
#
loop_
_entity.id
_entity.type
_entity.pdbx_description
1 polymer ?
#
loop_
_entity_poly.entity_id
_entity_poly.type
_entity_poly.pdbx_seq_one_letter_code
_entity_poly.pdbx_strand_id
1 'polypeptide(L)' 'MPATVMTVTLTCDHRVVDGATGARFLQAFKPLIEDPVAMLA' A
#
# COMPACT_ATOMS: atom_id res chain seq x y z
N MET A 1 11.72 -13.62 -16.56
CA MET A 1 12.61 -13.43 -15.39
C MET A 1 11.74 -13.47 -14.14
N PRO A 2 12.12 -14.17 -13.06
CA PRO A 2 11.37 -14.11 -11.81
C PRO A 2 11.43 -12.69 -11.24
N ALA A 3 10.29 -12.18 -10.77
CA ALA A 3 10.21 -10.94 -10.02
C ALA A 3 10.13 -11.25 -8.52
N THR A 4 10.76 -10.44 -7.69
CA THR A 4 10.57 -10.51 -6.24
C THR A 4 9.16 -10.01 -5.92
N VAL A 5 8.37 -10.84 -5.23
CA VAL A 5 6.99 -10.50 -4.83
C VAL A 5 6.92 -10.47 -3.30
N MET A 6 6.22 -9.48 -2.76
CA MET A 6 5.97 -9.33 -1.32
C MET A 6 4.45 -9.27 -1.06
N THR A 7 3.99 -10.06 -0.10
CA THR A 7 2.61 -9.99 0.40
C THR A 7 2.54 -9.00 1.56
N VAL A 8 1.57 -8.08 1.53
CA VAL A 8 1.34 -7.09 2.59
C VAL A 8 -0.10 -7.17 3.05
N THR A 9 -0.28 -7.15 4.37
CA THR A 9 -1.60 -7.17 5.02
C THR A 9 -1.79 -5.87 5.80
N LEU A 10 -2.87 -5.16 5.53
CA LEU A 10 -3.30 -3.98 6.29
C LEU A 10 -4.42 -4.38 7.26
N THR A 11 -4.28 -3.99 8.53
CA THR A 11 -5.35 -4.02 9.52
C THR A 11 -5.74 -2.58 9.87
N CYS A 12 -7.04 -2.31 10.01
CA CYS A 12 -7.54 -0.97 10.29
C CYS A 12 -8.80 -1.02 11.18
N ASP A 13 -8.99 0.02 11.99
CA ASP A 13 -10.21 0.19 12.79
C ASP A 13 -11.35 0.67 11.89
N HIS A 14 -12.33 -0.21 11.66
CA HIS A 14 -13.41 0.06 10.71
C HIS A 14 -14.40 1.13 11.16
N ARG A 15 -14.35 1.57 12.44
CA ARG A 15 -15.15 2.71 12.91
C ARG A 15 -14.67 4.02 12.31
N VAL A 16 -13.42 4.07 11.87
CA VAL A 16 -12.74 5.27 11.35
C VAL A 16 -12.34 5.10 9.88
N VAL A 17 -11.98 3.88 9.46
CA VAL A 17 -11.50 3.58 8.11
C VAL A 17 -12.47 2.62 7.42
N ASP A 18 -13.11 3.07 6.35
CA ASP A 18 -13.88 2.18 5.49
C ASP A 18 -12.97 1.37 4.52
N GLY A 19 -13.55 0.32 3.92
CA GLY A 19 -12.82 -0.54 2.99
C GLY A 19 -12.30 0.19 1.74
N ALA A 20 -13.01 1.22 1.26
CA ALA A 20 -12.58 1.99 0.10
C ALA A 20 -11.33 2.83 0.39
N THR A 21 -11.28 3.43 1.57
CA THR A 21 -10.14 4.21 2.06
C THR A 21 -8.93 3.30 2.30
N GLY A 22 -9.13 2.14 2.92
CA GLY A 22 -8.07 1.13 3.10
C GLY A 22 -7.52 0.62 1.76
N ALA A 23 -8.38 0.37 0.77
CA ALA A 23 -7.96 -0.04 -0.58
C ALA A 23 -7.16 1.04 -1.29
N ARG A 24 -7.60 2.31 -1.23
CA ARG A 24 -6.87 3.46 -1.79
C ARG A 24 -5.51 3.64 -1.13
N PHE A 25 -5.43 3.45 0.19
CA PHE A 25 -4.15 3.48 0.90
C PHE A 25 -3.19 2.41 0.36
N LEU A 26 -3.63 1.16 0.23
CA LEU A 26 -2.79 0.08 -0.31
C LEU A 26 -2.35 0.33 -1.77
N GLN A 27 -3.23 0.93 -2.58
CA GLN A 27 -2.89 1.33 -3.95
C GLN A 27 -1.81 2.41 -3.99
N ALA A 28 -1.86 3.40 -3.08
CA ALA A 28 -0.82 4.43 -2.97
C ALA A 28 0.47 3.90 -2.33
N PHE A 29 0.36 2.96 -1.39
CA PHE A 29 1.49 2.34 -0.70
C PHE A 29 2.37 1.53 -1.66
N LYS A 30 1.78 0.77 -2.58
CA LYS A 30 2.50 -0.09 -3.52
C LYS A 30 3.62 0.63 -4.30
N PRO A 31 3.35 1.71 -5.06
CA PRO A 31 4.39 2.40 -5.83
C PRO A 31 5.47 3.04 -4.96
N LEU A 32 5.14 3.46 -3.73
CA LEU A 32 6.13 4.03 -2.81
C LEU A 32 7.16 2.99 -2.33
N ILE A 33 6.78 1.71 -2.26
CA ILE A 33 7.70 0.63 -1.91
C ILE A 33 8.40 0.07 -3.15
N GLU A 34 7.74 0.05 -4.30
CA GLU A 34 8.35 -0.36 -5.57
C GLU A 34 9.38 0.67 -6.08
N ASP A 35 9.17 1.96 -5.80
CA ASP A 35 10.12 3.05 -6.06
C ASP A 35 10.21 4.02 -4.86
N PRO A 36 11.14 3.76 -3.91
CA PRO A 36 11.30 4.56 -2.70
C PRO A 36 11.64 6.04 -2.95
N VAL A 37 12.18 6.39 -4.12
CA VAL A 37 12.50 7.78 -4.45
C VAL A 37 11.23 8.61 -4.61
N ALA A 38 10.12 7.98 -5.00
CA ALA A 38 8.82 8.64 -5.05
C ALA A 38 8.31 9.13 -3.68
N MET A 39 8.89 8.68 -2.56
CA MET A 39 8.58 9.19 -1.21
C MET A 39 9.24 10.54 -0.90
N LEU A 40 10.24 10.97 -1.69
CA LEU A 40 11.04 12.18 -1.44
C LEU A 40 10.62 13.39 -2.29
N ALA A 41 9.65 13.21 -3.18
CA ALA A 41 9.20 14.21 -4.14
C ALA A 41 8.14 15.18 -3.58
#